data_AF-A0A433CY75-F1
#
_entry.id   AF-A0A433CY75-F1
#
_cell.length_a   1.000
_cell.length_b   1.000
_cell.length_c   1.000
_cell.angle_alpha   90.00
_cell.angle_beta   90.00
_cell.angle_gamma   90.00
#
_symmetry.space_group_name_H-M   'P 1'
#
loop_
_entity.id
_entity.type
_entity.pdbx_description
1 polymer ?
#
loop_
_entity_poly.entity_id
_entity_poly.type
_entity_poly.pdbx_seq_one_letter_code
_entity_poly.pdbx_strand_id
1 'polypeptide(L)'
;MGQKISTLHVKLDRRARRKTVPLGASKIPTMVANSCTPSPARKDEYKWIDRRGYREGGNPKYALPTDRAEAARMNARHYQLRYIFQRDYQAPITEDLQNGINVLDVG
;
A
#
# COMPACT_ATOMS: atom_id res chain seq x y z
N MET A 1 40.87 5.47 -43.39
CA MET A 1 39.77 6.34 -42.93
C MET A 1 39.85 6.43 -41.41
N GLY A 2 40.46 7.50 -40.86
CA GLY A 2 40.59 7.70 -39.42
C GLY A 2 39.55 8.71 -38.95
N GLN A 3 38.65 8.31 -38.05
CA GLN A 3 37.67 9.22 -37.46
C GLN A 3 38.36 10.04 -36.36
N LYS A 4 38.37 11.37 -36.52
CA LYS A 4 38.88 12.31 -35.52
C LYS A 4 37.82 12.48 -34.42
N ILE A 5 38.16 12.16 -33.18
CA ILE A 5 37.32 12.45 -32.02
C ILE A 5 37.51 13.93 -31.66
N SER A 6 36.45 14.73 -31.78
CA SER A 6 36.45 16.13 -31.37
C SER A 6 36.12 16.26 -29.88
N THR A 7 37.01 16.89 -29.13
CA THR A 7 36.82 17.20 -27.70
C THR A 7 35.87 18.37 -27.55
N LEU A 8 34.68 18.15 -26.98
CA LEU A 8 33.73 19.19 -26.62
C LEU A 8 34.14 19.84 -25.28
N HIS A 9 34.50 21.12 -25.33
CA HIS A 9 34.67 21.96 -24.15
C HIS A 9 33.29 22.38 -23.61
N VAL A 10 32.91 21.85 -22.45
CA VAL A 10 31.71 22.29 -21.73
C VAL A 10 32.06 23.53 -20.89
N LYS A 11 31.58 24.71 -21.33
CA LYS A 11 31.65 25.95 -20.53
C LYS A 11 30.69 25.83 -19.35
N LEU A 12 31.22 25.95 -18.13
CA LEU A 12 30.43 26.00 -16.91
C LEU A 12 29.92 27.44 -16.69
N ASP A 13 28.71 27.74 -17.16
CA ASP A 13 28.09 29.05 -16.93
C ASP A 13 27.68 29.19 -15.45
N ARG A 14 28.25 30.21 -14.78
CA ARG A 14 27.88 30.61 -13.42
C ARG A 14 26.46 31.18 -13.42
N ARG A 15 25.48 30.33 -13.08
CA ARG A 15 24.08 30.75 -12.96
C ARG A 15 23.84 31.54 -11.67
N ALA A 16 23.66 32.85 -11.86
CA ALA A 16 22.89 33.85 -11.11
C ALA A 16 22.55 33.58 -9.62
N ARG A 17 22.92 34.55 -8.77
CA ARG A 17 22.46 34.75 -7.38
C ARG A 17 20.96 34.49 -7.23
N ARG A 18 20.61 33.51 -6.39
CA ARG A 18 19.23 33.32 -5.90
C ARG A 18 18.84 34.52 -5.03
N LYS A 19 17.81 35.27 -5.43
CA LYS A 19 17.13 36.23 -4.55
C LYS A 19 16.32 35.43 -3.52
N THR A 20 16.62 35.62 -2.25
CA THR A 20 15.82 35.12 -1.13
C THR A 20 14.49 35.86 -1.10
N VAL A 21 13.41 35.10 -1.21
CA VAL A 21 12.04 35.59 -1.03
C VAL A 21 11.71 35.43 0.46
N PRO A 22 11.19 36.45 1.16
CA PRO A 22 10.82 36.30 2.56
C PRO A 22 9.68 35.28 2.69
N LEU A 23 9.80 34.36 3.66
CA LEU A 23 8.75 33.41 4.01
C LEU A 23 7.54 34.19 4.55
N GLY A 24 6.59 34.47 3.68
CA GLY A 24 5.22 34.78 4.09
C GLY A 24 4.64 33.53 4.75
N ALA A 25 4.15 33.68 5.98
CA ALA A 25 3.47 32.63 6.72
C ALA A 25 2.20 32.19 5.97
N SER A 26 2.33 31.22 5.06
CA SER A 26 1.19 30.45 4.59
C SER A 26 0.80 29.49 5.70
N LYS A 27 -0.42 29.66 6.21
CA LYS A 27 -1.03 28.72 7.15
C LYS A 27 -1.20 27.40 6.39
N ILE A 28 -0.24 26.50 6.52
CA ILE A 28 -0.38 25.12 6.08
C ILE A 28 -1.57 24.57 6.89
N PRO A 29 -2.64 24.05 6.25
CA PRO A 29 -3.63 23.31 7.00
C PRO A 29 -2.89 22.09 7.54
N THR A 30 -2.64 22.07 8.85
CA THR A 30 -2.19 20.91 9.58
C THR A 30 -3.11 19.77 9.17
N MET A 31 -2.59 18.84 8.36
CA MET A 31 -3.25 17.56 8.15
C MET A 31 -3.37 16.98 9.55
N VAL A 32 -4.58 17.03 10.10
CA VAL A 32 -4.91 16.32 11.32
C VAL A 32 -4.53 14.89 11.02
N ALA A 33 -3.44 14.42 11.64
CA ALA A 33 -3.24 13.01 11.79
C ALA A 33 -4.54 12.54 12.44
N ASN A 34 -5.34 11.76 11.72
CA ASN A 34 -6.40 11.01 12.35
C ASN A 34 -5.70 10.21 13.44
N SER A 35 -5.70 10.73 14.66
CA SER A 35 -5.44 9.96 15.84
C SER A 35 -6.52 8.90 15.79
N CYS A 36 -6.14 7.70 15.38
CA CYS A 36 -6.85 6.52 15.80
C CYS A 36 -6.80 6.61 17.32
N THR A 37 -7.83 7.21 17.92
CA THR A 37 -8.03 7.15 19.35
C THR A 37 -8.12 5.66 19.64
N PRO A 38 -7.18 5.06 20.38
CA PRO A 38 -7.42 3.73 20.89
C PRO A 38 -8.61 3.90 21.81
N SER A 39 -9.80 3.52 21.32
CA SER A 39 -10.90 3.12 22.20
C SER A 39 -10.27 2.25 23.27
N PRO A 40 -10.54 2.47 24.57
CA PRO A 40 -9.96 1.64 25.61
C PRO A 40 -10.27 0.20 25.23
N ALA A 41 -9.23 -0.52 24.79
CA ALA A 41 -9.39 -1.90 24.35
C ALA A 41 -10.03 -2.60 25.54
N ARG A 42 -11.23 -3.17 25.34
CA ARG A 42 -11.70 -4.14 26.31
C ARG A 42 -10.58 -5.17 26.40
N LYS A 43 -10.16 -5.47 27.62
CA LYS A 43 -8.91 -6.20 27.90
C LYS A 43 -8.89 -7.61 27.29
N ASP A 44 -10.03 -8.04 26.74
CA ASP A 44 -10.33 -9.37 26.20
C ASP A 44 -10.71 -9.34 24.69
N GLU A 45 -10.30 -8.31 23.93
CA GLU A 45 -10.61 -8.22 22.49
C GLU A 45 -9.44 -8.63 21.58
N TYR A 46 -8.21 -8.69 22.11
CA TYR A 46 -7.02 -8.91 21.30
C TYR A 46 -5.99 -9.83 21.97
N LYS A 47 -5.54 -10.83 21.21
CA LYS A 47 -4.39 -11.69 21.52
C LYS A 47 -3.12 -11.14 20.89
N TRP A 48 -2.06 -11.01 21.66
CA TRP A 48 -0.76 -10.58 21.16
C TRP A 48 0.12 -11.79 20.85
N ILE A 49 0.60 -11.89 19.61
CA ILE A 49 1.54 -12.92 19.16
C ILE A 49 2.67 -12.22 18.42
N ASP A 50 3.92 -12.45 18.82
CA ASP A 50 5.11 -11.82 18.23
C ASP A 50 4.97 -10.30 18.04
N ARG A 51 4.52 -9.61 19.09
CA ARG A 51 4.28 -8.15 19.13
C ARG A 51 3.20 -7.62 18.16
N ARG A 52 2.46 -8.51 17.50
CA ARG A 52 1.33 -8.16 16.65
C ARG A 52 0.02 -8.50 17.35
N GLY A 53 -0.96 -7.61 17.24
CA GLY A 53 -2.28 -7.79 17.83
C GLY A 53 -3.22 -8.53 16.88
N TYR A 54 -3.91 -9.54 17.38
CA TYR A 54 -4.89 -10.35 16.67
C TYR A 54 -6.22 -10.24 17.39
N ARG A 55 -7.31 -10.04 16.66
CA ARG A 55 -8.64 -9.97 17.28
C ARG A 55 -9.05 -11.32 17.85
N GLU A 56 -9.41 -11.34 19.13
CA GLU A 56 -9.97 -12.51 19.81
C GLU A 56 -11.39 -12.77 19.29
N GLY A 57 -11.72 -14.02 18.96
CA GLY A 57 -12.94 -14.36 18.21
C GLY A 57 -12.91 -13.94 16.73
N GLY A 58 -11.73 -13.59 16.19
CA GLY A 58 -11.51 -13.41 14.75
C GLY A 58 -11.56 -14.75 13.98
N ASN A 59 -11.22 -14.72 12.68
CA ASN A 59 -11.16 -15.93 11.88
C ASN A 59 -10.11 -16.90 12.46
N PRO A 60 -10.50 -18.09 12.96
CA PRO A 60 -9.58 -19.02 13.59
C PRO A 60 -8.66 -19.71 12.58
N LYS A 61 -9.08 -19.83 11.31
CA LYS A 61 -8.33 -20.48 10.24
C LYS A 61 -7.29 -19.54 9.63
N TYR A 62 -7.61 -18.26 9.53
CA TYR A 62 -6.73 -17.22 9.00
C TYR A 62 -6.57 -16.08 10.01
N ALA A 63 -5.81 -16.36 11.07
CA ALA A 63 -5.48 -15.34 12.07
C ALA A 63 -4.59 -14.26 11.43
N LEU A 64 -5.19 -13.13 11.07
CA LEU A 64 -4.47 -11.97 10.53
C LEU A 64 -4.28 -10.91 11.63
N PRO A 65 -3.07 -10.36 11.75
CA PRO A 65 -2.83 -9.19 12.57
C PRO A 65 -3.70 -8.01 12.17
N THR A 66 -4.13 -7.23 13.17
CA THR A 66 -4.95 -6.03 12.98
C THR A 66 -4.10 -4.77 12.78
N ASP A 67 -2.80 -4.91 12.50
CA ASP A 67 -1.92 -3.77 12.34
C ASP A 67 -1.95 -3.17 10.91
N ARG A 68 -1.51 -1.91 10.81
CA ARG A 68 -1.47 -1.17 9.54
C ARG A 68 -0.52 -1.81 8.52
N ALA A 69 0.54 -2.45 9.00
CA ALA A 69 1.51 -3.13 8.16
C ALA A 69 0.85 -4.31 7.42
N GLU A 70 0.01 -5.10 8.09
CA GLU A 70 -0.73 -6.19 7.47
C GLU A 70 -1.69 -5.67 6.42
N ALA A 71 -2.45 -4.62 6.74
CA ALA A 71 -3.39 -4.02 5.80
C ALA A 71 -2.66 -3.53 4.52
N ALA A 72 -1.51 -2.89 4.67
CA ALA A 72 -0.69 -2.45 3.54
C ALA A 72 -0.16 -3.64 2.72
N ARG A 73 0.33 -4.69 3.40
CA ARG A 73 0.81 -5.92 2.78
C ARG A 73 -0.30 -6.64 1.99
N MET A 74 -1.51 -6.67 2.51
CA MET A 74 -2.68 -7.26 1.87
C MET A 74 -3.10 -6.48 0.62
N ASN A 75 -3.14 -5.14 0.72
CA ASN A 75 -3.41 -4.27 -0.42
C ASN A 75 -2.35 -4.41 -1.52
N ALA A 76 -1.07 -4.43 -1.15
CA ALA A 76 0.01 -4.62 -2.13
C ALA A 76 -0.16 -5.94 -2.89
N ARG A 77 -0.47 -7.04 -2.19
CA ARG A 77 -0.74 -8.33 -2.84
C ARG A 77 -1.96 -8.29 -3.76
N HIS A 78 -3.05 -7.65 -3.33
CA HIS A 78 -4.24 -7.48 -4.17
C HIS A 78 -3.90 -6.77 -5.49
N TYR A 79 -3.19 -5.64 -5.42
CA TYR A 79 -2.84 -4.88 -6.63
C TYR A 79 -1.79 -5.58 -7.51
N GLN A 80 -0.88 -6.37 -6.93
CA GLN A 80 0.03 -7.22 -7.71
C GLN A 80 -0.75 -8.26 -8.52
N LEU A 81 -1.70 -8.96 -7.89
CA LEU A 81 -2.52 -9.96 -8.58
C LEU A 81 -3.40 -9.31 -9.64
N ARG A 82 -4.04 -8.19 -9.30
CA ARG A 82 -4.84 -7.41 -10.25
C ARG A 82 -4.01 -6.96 -11.46
N TYR A 83 -2.76 -6.55 -11.25
CA TYR A 83 -1.86 -6.18 -12.34
C TYR A 83 -1.50 -7.38 -13.23
N ILE A 84 -1.18 -8.53 -12.63
CA ILE A 84 -0.83 -9.75 -13.39
C ILE A 84 -2.03 -10.22 -14.24
N PHE A 85 -3.23 -10.25 -13.65
CA PHE A 85 -4.44 -10.71 -14.34
C PHE A 85 -5.15 -9.62 -15.15
N GLN A 86 -4.68 -8.37 -15.07
CA GLN A 86 -5.30 -7.17 -15.66
C GLN A 86 -6.77 -6.94 -15.24
N ARG A 87 -7.22 -7.61 -14.17
CA ARG A 87 -8.58 -7.54 -13.62
C ARG A 87 -8.59 -8.01 -12.17
N ASP A 88 -9.64 -7.67 -11.45
CA ASP A 88 -9.90 -8.31 -10.17
C ASP A 88 -10.21 -9.79 -10.41
N TYR A 89 -9.54 -10.67 -9.66
CA TYR A 89 -9.74 -12.11 -9.84
C TYR A 89 -11.16 -12.47 -9.42
N GLN A 90 -11.92 -13.02 -10.37
CA GLN A 90 -13.22 -13.62 -10.15
C GLN A 90 -13.08 -15.11 -10.49
N ALA A 91 -13.42 -15.97 -9.53
CA ALA A 91 -13.41 -17.41 -9.77
C ALA A 91 -14.42 -17.74 -10.88
N PRO A 92 -14.06 -18.56 -11.89
CA PRO A 92 -14.91 -18.87 -13.04
C PRO A 92 -16.00 -19.90 -12.67
N ILE A 93 -16.86 -19.57 -11.69
CA ILE A 93 -17.87 -20.50 -11.18
C ILE A 93 -19.17 -20.50 -11.98
N THR A 94 -19.38 -19.53 -12.88
CA THR A 94 -20.65 -19.34 -13.59
C THR A 94 -20.96 -20.47 -14.56
N GLU A 95 -19.96 -20.87 -15.36
CA GLU A 95 -20.09 -21.95 -16.35
C GLU A 95 -20.24 -23.30 -15.63
N ASP A 96 -19.45 -23.50 -14.59
CA ASP A 96 -19.47 -24.70 -13.76
C ASP A 96 -20.80 -24.91 -13.02
N LEU A 97 -21.42 -23.83 -12.52
CA LEU A 97 -22.77 -23.90 -11.93
C LEU A 97 -23.84 -24.20 -12.99
N GLN A 98 -23.72 -23.66 -14.20
CA GLN A 98 -24.63 -23.99 -15.31
C GLN A 98 -24.48 -25.45 -15.77
N ASN A 99 -23.27 -26.01 -15.66
CA ASN A 99 -22.95 -27.40 -15.99
C ASN A 99 -23.41 -28.41 -14.93
N GLY A 100 -24.09 -27.97 -13.86
CA GLY A 100 -24.74 -28.84 -12.88
C GLY A 100 -23.94 -29.12 -11.61
N ILE A 101 -22.93 -28.31 -11.28
CA ILE A 101 -22.35 -28.35 -9.93
C ILE A 101 -23.39 -27.91 -8.91
N ASN A 102 -23.64 -28.77 -7.91
CA ASN A 102 -24.67 -28.55 -6.89
C ASN A 102 -24.10 -28.07 -5.54
N VAL A 103 -22.78 -28.12 -5.35
CA VAL A 103 -22.13 -27.77 -4.08
C VAL A 103 -20.98 -26.81 -4.36
N LEU A 104 -20.97 -25.69 -3.65
CA LEU A 104 -19.89 -24.71 -3.65
C LEU A 104 -19.36 -24.58 -2.22
N ASP A 105 -18.09 -24.90 -2.01
CA ASP A 105 -17.41 -24.67 -0.73
C ASP A 105 -16.88 -23.23 -0.70
N VAL A 106 -17.45 -22.41 0.19
CA VAL A 106 -17.06 -21.01 0.42
C VAL A 106 -16.51 -20.89 1.83
N GLY A 107 -15.20 -20.67 1.97
CA GLY A 107 -14.54 -20.64 3.28
C GLY A 107 -13.21 -19.89 3.32
#